data_AF-A0AAV5GC82-F1
#
_entry.id   AF-A0AAV5GC82-F1
#
_cell.length_a   1.000
_cell.length_b   1.000
_cell.length_c   1.000
_cell.angle_alpha   90.00
_cell.angle_beta   90.00
_cell.angle_gamma   90.00
#
_symmetry.space_group_name_H-M   'P 1'
#
loop_
_entity.id
_entity.type
_entity.pdbx_description
1 polymer ?
#
loop_
_entity_poly.entity_id
_entity_poly.type
_entity_poly.pdbx_seq_one_letter_code
_entity_poly.pdbx_strand_id
1 'polypeptide(L)'
;MQEPRAPNAAELVQSLEEYTKAQHAPDQLVQLLRPPRLALRSTPDFRTEYGSHSAFWAALAAVWEVEAARLGNDEQASIPAVLALAAFLLSLCMQAPQNQIQAVRLLATPDHGTMQALLIFLLNSIHGSRERALLLGTSKPGAAILDRLMMLISVLFEDESPESMSTGEYTSEVFGLSFALVQQLISLGAFAQAYEEHALMPGYSISATLVVLLKFLDGHLSLPGQATSPSSIPLVPFLLRQLAHLSTSLIDEGLLHFSQTLLPPPSARPAPPPSPHATPSTADAPVDPPTTPSAADIAAASALSPESIAAIAQLQRTAVQYLGIVTFLTPFSASPAAKSRVEEAQRRVRENGGLEVLLGLCQIDERNPTMREHALFAIRNVLKNNQANQDYVEAMKPQYKVGNNGELLDLPPPKRNE
;
A
#
# COMPACT_ATOMS: atom_id res chain seq x y z
N MET A 1 -25.98 21.36 -35.75
CA MET A 1 -25.56 19.95 -35.72
C MET A 1 -26.41 19.26 -34.67
N GLN A 2 -27.30 18.34 -35.06
CA GLN A 2 -28.02 17.49 -34.11
C GLN A 2 -27.01 16.52 -33.49
N GLU A 3 -26.98 16.42 -32.16
CA GLU A 3 -26.21 15.38 -31.49
C GLU A 3 -26.74 14.00 -31.91
N PRO A 4 -25.86 13.04 -32.24
CA PRO A 4 -26.29 11.71 -32.64
C PRO A 4 -27.05 11.04 -31.50
N ARG A 5 -28.20 10.45 -31.84
CA ARG A 5 -29.04 9.69 -30.90
C ARG A 5 -28.23 8.56 -30.27
N ALA A 6 -28.34 8.42 -28.95
CA ALA A 6 -27.73 7.31 -28.23
C ALA A 6 -28.39 5.97 -28.64
N PRO A 7 -27.59 4.93 -28.97
CA PRO A 7 -28.14 3.62 -29.26
C PRO A 7 -28.73 2.98 -28.00
N ASN A 8 -29.75 2.15 -28.16
CA ASN A 8 -30.20 1.28 -27.06
C ASN A 8 -29.20 0.13 -26.82
N ALA A 9 -29.37 -0.62 -25.73
CA ALA A 9 -28.44 -1.70 -25.38
C ALA A 9 -28.23 -2.75 -26.49
N ALA A 10 -29.30 -3.15 -27.20
CA ALA A 10 -29.23 -4.16 -28.25
C ALA A 10 -28.49 -3.64 -29.50
N GLU A 11 -28.78 -2.39 -29.91
CA GLU A 11 -28.10 -1.70 -31.02
C GLU A 11 -26.60 -1.55 -30.73
N LEU A 12 -26.25 -1.20 -29.48
CA LEU A 12 -24.86 -1.09 -29.07
C LEU A 12 -24.15 -2.44 -29.11
N VAL A 13 -24.78 -3.51 -28.60
CA VAL A 13 -24.22 -4.87 -28.66
C VAL A 13 -23.98 -5.31 -30.09
N GLN A 14 -24.96 -5.13 -30.97
CA GLN A 14 -24.80 -5.47 -32.38
C GLN A 14 -23.64 -4.71 -33.02
N SER A 15 -23.51 -3.41 -32.73
CA SER A 15 -22.42 -2.58 -33.25
C SER A 15 -21.05 -3.06 -32.74
N LEU A 16 -20.95 -3.44 -31.47
CA LEU A 16 -19.72 -3.98 -30.87
C LEU A 16 -19.34 -5.34 -31.50
N GLU A 17 -20.30 -6.23 -31.70
CA GLU A 17 -20.06 -7.53 -32.36
C GLU A 17 -19.66 -7.38 -33.83
N GLU A 18 -20.30 -6.45 -34.55
CA GLU A 18 -19.94 -6.12 -35.94
C GLU A 18 -18.54 -5.55 -36.01
N TYR A 19 -18.16 -4.69 -35.04
CA TYR A 19 -16.79 -4.20 -34.92
C TYR A 19 -15.79 -5.35 -34.84
N THR A 20 -16.04 -6.32 -33.95
CA THR A 20 -15.15 -7.47 -33.73
C THR A 20 -15.04 -8.36 -34.96
N LYS A 21 -16.16 -8.64 -35.64
CA LYS A 21 -16.22 -9.56 -36.79
C LYS A 21 -15.52 -9.01 -38.03
N ALA A 22 -15.65 -7.71 -38.30
CA ALA A 22 -15.14 -7.10 -39.52
C ALA A 22 -13.73 -6.50 -39.39
N GLN A 23 -13.06 -6.68 -38.23
CA GLN A 23 -11.69 -6.18 -37.97
C GLN A 23 -11.51 -4.71 -38.37
N HIS A 24 -12.50 -3.90 -38.03
CA HIS A 24 -12.54 -2.49 -38.37
C HIS A 24 -11.33 -1.72 -37.80
N ALA A 25 -11.05 -0.56 -38.40
CA ALA A 25 -9.96 0.31 -37.95
C ALA A 25 -10.25 0.90 -36.56
N PRO A 26 -9.23 1.09 -35.69
CA PRO A 26 -9.40 1.62 -34.33
C PRO A 26 -10.20 2.94 -34.26
N ASP A 27 -10.03 3.84 -35.21
CA ASP A 27 -10.76 5.12 -35.28
C ASP A 27 -12.29 4.93 -35.35
N GLN A 28 -12.76 3.83 -35.94
CA GLN A 28 -14.19 3.55 -36.03
C GLN A 28 -14.77 3.20 -34.66
N LEU A 29 -14.00 2.53 -33.80
CA LEU A 29 -14.44 2.25 -32.43
C LEU A 29 -14.60 3.54 -31.62
N VAL A 30 -13.66 4.48 -31.78
CA VAL A 30 -13.74 5.80 -31.14
C VAL A 30 -15.03 6.52 -31.54
N GLN A 31 -15.41 6.44 -32.82
CA GLN A 31 -16.66 7.04 -33.31
C GLN A 31 -17.91 6.30 -32.79
N LEU A 32 -17.88 4.97 -32.79
CA LEU A 32 -18.97 4.10 -32.31
C LEU A 32 -19.28 4.37 -30.83
N LEU A 33 -18.26 4.50 -29.98
CA LEU A 33 -18.42 4.70 -28.54
C LEU A 33 -18.76 6.15 -28.16
N ARG A 34 -18.60 7.12 -29.06
CA ARG A 34 -18.79 8.54 -28.74
C ARG A 34 -20.24 8.88 -28.34
N PRO A 35 -21.29 8.51 -29.11
CA PRO A 35 -22.68 8.78 -28.72
C PRO A 35 -23.11 8.14 -27.38
N PRO A 36 -22.93 6.82 -27.14
CA PRO A 36 -23.37 6.21 -25.88
C PRO A 36 -22.57 6.75 -24.68
N ARG A 37 -21.29 7.10 -24.85
CA ARG A 37 -20.50 7.73 -23.79
C ARG A 37 -21.02 9.12 -23.40
N LEU A 38 -21.45 9.93 -24.37
CA LEU A 38 -22.08 11.23 -24.08
C LEU A 38 -23.42 11.02 -23.36
N ALA A 39 -24.19 10.02 -23.77
CA ALA A 39 -25.47 9.67 -23.16
C ALA A 39 -25.33 9.27 -21.68
N LEU A 40 -24.29 8.51 -21.32
CA LEU A 40 -24.02 8.12 -19.93
C LEU A 40 -23.71 9.31 -18.99
N ARG A 41 -23.32 10.47 -19.55
CA ARG A 41 -23.10 11.70 -18.79
C ARG A 41 -24.40 12.45 -18.54
N SER A 42 -25.31 12.48 -19.50
CA SER A 42 -26.57 13.22 -19.41
C SER A 42 -27.70 12.40 -18.79
N THR A 43 -27.70 11.09 -18.98
CA THR A 43 -28.79 10.19 -18.60
C THR A 43 -28.22 8.96 -17.87
N PRO A 44 -28.24 8.94 -16.52
CA PRO A 44 -27.67 7.87 -15.71
C PRO A 44 -28.30 6.50 -15.94
N ASP A 45 -29.58 6.45 -16.37
CA ASP A 45 -30.34 5.21 -16.57
C ASP A 45 -29.71 4.29 -17.62
N PHE A 46 -28.98 4.85 -18.60
CA PHE A 46 -28.23 4.07 -19.59
C PHE A 46 -27.15 3.19 -18.94
N ARG A 47 -26.65 3.54 -17.75
CA ARG A 47 -25.69 2.68 -17.02
C ARG A 47 -26.33 1.34 -16.70
N THR A 48 -27.56 1.36 -16.19
CA THR A 48 -28.31 0.15 -15.85
C THR A 48 -28.80 -0.55 -17.11
N GLU A 49 -29.29 0.20 -18.11
CA GLU A 49 -29.77 -0.36 -19.37
C GLU A 49 -28.68 -1.17 -20.09
N TYR A 50 -27.50 -0.58 -20.30
CA TYR A 50 -26.39 -1.27 -20.94
C TYR A 50 -25.85 -2.41 -20.06
N GLY A 51 -25.61 -2.14 -18.78
CA GLY A 51 -24.97 -3.10 -17.88
C GLY A 51 -25.82 -4.33 -17.54
N SER A 52 -27.15 -4.23 -17.63
CA SER A 52 -28.07 -5.34 -17.39
C SER A 52 -28.35 -6.20 -18.63
N HIS A 53 -27.95 -5.73 -19.82
CA HIS A 53 -28.13 -6.49 -21.05
C HIS A 53 -27.20 -7.71 -21.07
N SER A 54 -27.77 -8.90 -21.26
CA SER A 54 -27.07 -10.18 -21.06
C SER A 54 -25.82 -10.36 -21.92
N ALA A 55 -25.86 -9.89 -23.17
CA ALA A 55 -24.76 -9.99 -24.12
C ALA A 55 -23.76 -8.82 -24.07
N PHE A 56 -24.06 -7.75 -23.32
CA PHE A 56 -23.27 -6.52 -23.37
C PHE A 56 -21.83 -6.72 -22.91
N TRP A 57 -21.63 -7.33 -21.75
CA TRP A 57 -20.29 -7.56 -21.21
C TRP A 57 -19.45 -8.50 -22.08
N ALA A 58 -20.07 -9.49 -22.72
CA ALA A 58 -19.39 -10.39 -23.64
C ALA A 58 -18.95 -9.66 -24.92
N ALA A 59 -19.83 -8.85 -25.52
CA ALA A 59 -19.48 -8.05 -26.69
C ALA A 59 -18.40 -7.01 -26.39
N LEU A 60 -18.49 -6.34 -25.23
CA LEU A 60 -17.48 -5.38 -24.79
C LEU A 60 -16.12 -6.04 -24.56
N ALA A 61 -16.09 -7.24 -23.94
CA ALA A 61 -14.87 -8.02 -23.75
C ALA A 61 -14.23 -8.42 -25.08
N ALA A 62 -15.03 -8.88 -26.05
CA ALA A 62 -14.53 -9.30 -27.35
C ALA A 62 -13.89 -8.11 -28.12
N VAL A 63 -14.49 -6.92 -28.06
CA VAL A 63 -13.91 -5.70 -28.63
C VAL A 63 -12.63 -5.31 -27.90
N TRP A 64 -12.61 -5.44 -26.57
CA TRP A 64 -11.42 -5.19 -25.77
C TRP A 64 -10.27 -6.11 -26.15
N GLU A 65 -10.51 -7.41 -26.31
CA GLU A 65 -9.50 -8.40 -26.73
C GLU A 65 -8.90 -8.05 -28.10
N VAL A 66 -9.73 -7.61 -29.06
CA VAL A 66 -9.22 -7.20 -30.39
C VAL A 66 -8.26 -6.02 -30.27
N GLU A 67 -8.65 -4.95 -29.58
CA GLU A 67 -7.80 -3.76 -29.46
C GLU A 67 -6.56 -4.00 -28.59
N ALA A 68 -6.68 -4.84 -27.56
CA ALA A 68 -5.57 -5.31 -26.74
C ALA A 68 -4.56 -6.13 -27.57
N ALA A 69 -5.03 -7.06 -28.41
CA ALA A 69 -4.17 -7.84 -29.29
C ALA A 69 -3.46 -6.95 -30.33
N ARG A 70 -4.13 -5.92 -30.86
CA ARG A 70 -3.50 -4.91 -31.73
C ARG A 70 -2.37 -4.16 -31.01
N LEU A 71 -2.63 -3.72 -29.78
CA LEU A 71 -1.63 -3.02 -28.96
C LEU A 71 -0.43 -3.92 -28.65
N GLY A 72 -0.66 -5.20 -28.32
CA GLY A 72 0.42 -6.18 -28.10
C GLY A 72 1.27 -6.48 -29.35
N ASN A 73 0.74 -6.20 -30.54
CA ASN A 73 1.48 -6.25 -31.81
C ASN A 73 2.11 -4.89 -32.18
N ASP A 74 2.22 -3.97 -31.21
CA ASP A 74 2.80 -2.62 -31.35
C ASP A 74 2.05 -1.71 -32.35
N GLU A 75 0.75 -1.99 -32.59
CA GLU A 75 -0.09 -1.18 -33.45
C GLU A 75 -0.60 0.05 -32.68
N GLN A 76 0.26 1.08 -32.57
CA GLN A 76 -0.01 2.31 -31.79
C GLN A 76 -1.31 3.05 -32.19
N ALA A 77 -1.83 2.81 -33.40
CA ALA A 77 -3.14 3.32 -33.83
C ALA A 77 -4.31 2.81 -32.97
N SER A 78 -4.14 1.72 -32.21
CA SER A 78 -5.12 1.17 -31.26
C SER A 78 -5.27 2.03 -29.98
N ILE A 79 -4.25 2.83 -29.62
CA ILE A 79 -4.23 3.59 -28.36
C ILE A 79 -5.49 4.45 -28.16
N PRO A 80 -5.96 5.28 -29.12
CA PRO A 80 -7.17 6.07 -28.95
C PRO A 80 -8.44 5.23 -28.76
N ALA A 81 -8.52 4.06 -29.41
CA ALA A 81 -9.66 3.15 -29.33
C ALA A 81 -9.74 2.48 -27.95
N VAL A 82 -8.60 2.02 -27.43
CA VAL A 82 -8.45 1.53 -26.06
C VAL A 82 -8.84 2.60 -25.04
N LEU A 83 -8.36 3.83 -25.22
CA LEU A 83 -8.74 4.95 -24.34
C LEU A 83 -10.24 5.25 -24.38
N ALA A 84 -10.87 5.14 -25.55
CA ALA A 84 -12.31 5.34 -25.72
C ALA A 84 -13.13 4.23 -25.04
N LEU A 85 -12.76 2.96 -25.22
CA LEU A 85 -13.36 1.80 -24.55
C LEU A 85 -13.35 1.96 -23.05
N ALA A 86 -12.21 2.35 -22.55
CA ALA A 86 -12.01 2.37 -21.13
C ALA A 86 -12.69 3.61 -20.50
N ALA A 87 -12.69 4.77 -21.18
CA ALA A 87 -13.49 5.93 -20.76
C ALA A 87 -15.00 5.65 -20.77
N PHE A 88 -15.46 4.84 -21.72
CA PHE A 88 -16.82 4.34 -21.76
C PHE A 88 -17.12 3.41 -20.58
N LEU A 89 -16.24 2.43 -20.31
CA LEU A 89 -16.35 1.51 -19.17
C LEU A 89 -16.44 2.24 -17.83
N LEU A 90 -15.61 3.27 -17.60
CA LEU A 90 -15.69 4.08 -16.38
C LEU A 90 -17.01 4.84 -16.27
N SER A 91 -17.48 5.43 -17.36
CA SER A 91 -18.78 6.13 -17.37
C SER A 91 -19.93 5.17 -17.04
N LEU A 92 -19.79 3.90 -17.44
CA LEU A 92 -20.76 2.83 -17.19
C LEU A 92 -20.71 2.35 -15.73
N CYS A 93 -19.53 2.35 -15.12
CA CYS A 93 -19.31 1.89 -13.75
C CYS A 93 -19.54 2.99 -12.69
N MET A 94 -19.48 4.27 -13.06
CA MET A 94 -19.68 5.37 -12.14
C MET A 94 -21.05 5.29 -11.45
N GLN A 95 -21.05 5.14 -10.13
CA GLN A 95 -22.26 5.03 -9.29
C GLN A 95 -23.19 3.85 -9.64
N ALA A 96 -22.70 2.80 -10.33
CA ALA A 96 -23.47 1.61 -10.70
C ALA A 96 -22.81 0.33 -10.13
N PRO A 97 -23.20 -0.14 -8.93
CA PRO A 97 -22.54 -1.26 -8.23
C PRO A 97 -22.50 -2.57 -9.01
N GLN A 98 -23.59 -2.91 -9.71
CA GLN A 98 -23.63 -4.13 -10.52
C GLN A 98 -22.61 -4.09 -11.67
N ASN A 99 -22.46 -2.94 -12.32
CA ASN A 99 -21.50 -2.75 -13.40
C ASN A 99 -20.06 -2.80 -12.89
N GLN A 100 -19.81 -2.28 -11.69
CA GLN A 100 -18.49 -2.35 -11.06
C GLN A 100 -18.06 -3.81 -10.81
N ILE A 101 -18.98 -4.67 -10.37
CA ILE A 101 -18.69 -6.11 -10.18
C ILE A 101 -18.35 -6.77 -11.52
N GLN A 102 -19.07 -6.46 -12.59
CA GLN A 102 -18.80 -7.03 -13.91
C GLN A 102 -17.49 -6.49 -14.52
N ALA A 103 -17.20 -5.20 -14.32
CA ALA A 103 -15.92 -4.63 -14.70
C ALA A 103 -14.78 -5.34 -13.96
N VAL A 104 -14.88 -5.59 -12.66
CA VAL A 104 -13.87 -6.36 -11.91
C VAL A 104 -13.68 -7.79 -12.45
N ARG A 105 -14.71 -8.40 -13.04
CA ARG A 105 -14.56 -9.71 -13.72
C ARG A 105 -13.83 -9.57 -15.06
N LEU A 106 -14.08 -8.50 -15.80
CA LEU A 106 -13.29 -8.13 -16.99
C LEU A 106 -11.81 -7.82 -16.61
N LEU A 107 -11.56 -7.36 -15.39
CA LEU A 107 -10.21 -7.16 -14.83
C LEU A 107 -9.50 -8.46 -14.45
N ALA A 108 -10.22 -9.59 -14.40
CA ALA A 108 -9.66 -10.87 -14.02
C ALA A 108 -9.08 -11.66 -15.20
N THR A 109 -9.16 -11.14 -16.43
CA THR A 109 -8.61 -11.79 -17.62
C THR A 109 -7.08 -11.74 -17.59
N PRO A 110 -6.37 -12.87 -17.69
CA PRO A 110 -4.91 -12.94 -17.59
C PRO A 110 -4.18 -12.43 -18.85
N ASP A 111 -4.89 -11.80 -19.77
CA ASP A 111 -4.32 -11.30 -21.02
C ASP A 111 -3.46 -10.04 -20.79
N HIS A 112 -2.20 -10.09 -21.25
CA HIS A 112 -1.22 -9.03 -21.02
C HIS A 112 -1.62 -7.71 -21.68
N GLY A 113 -2.15 -7.76 -22.92
CA GLY A 113 -2.61 -6.57 -23.63
C GLY A 113 -3.81 -5.92 -22.94
N THR A 114 -4.72 -6.71 -22.40
CA THR A 114 -5.89 -6.24 -21.64
C THR A 114 -5.46 -5.52 -20.36
N MET A 115 -4.49 -6.08 -19.62
CA MET A 115 -3.93 -5.44 -18.43
C MET A 115 -3.22 -4.12 -18.77
N GLN A 116 -2.41 -4.11 -19.82
CA GLN A 116 -1.70 -2.91 -20.29
C GLN A 116 -2.68 -1.80 -20.70
N ALA A 117 -3.68 -2.13 -21.52
CA ALA A 117 -4.76 -1.25 -21.95
C ALA A 117 -5.50 -0.62 -20.77
N LEU A 118 -5.84 -1.44 -19.78
CA LEU A 118 -6.50 -0.99 -18.56
C LEU A 118 -5.63 -0.06 -17.73
N LEU A 119 -4.35 -0.40 -17.54
CA LEU A 119 -3.44 0.42 -16.76
C LEU A 119 -3.25 1.80 -17.40
N ILE A 120 -3.05 1.82 -18.73
CA ILE A 120 -3.02 3.05 -19.53
C ILE A 120 -4.31 3.84 -19.31
N PHE A 121 -5.46 3.17 -19.29
CA PHE A 121 -6.72 3.83 -19.04
C PHE A 121 -6.84 4.41 -17.63
N LEU A 122 -6.48 3.65 -16.60
CA LEU A 122 -6.55 4.09 -15.21
C LEU A 122 -5.65 5.30 -14.99
N LEU A 123 -4.43 5.25 -15.54
CA LEU A 123 -3.49 6.37 -15.58
C LEU A 123 -4.13 7.62 -16.21
N ASN A 124 -4.68 7.49 -17.41
CA ASN A 124 -5.34 8.61 -18.08
C ASN A 124 -6.58 9.12 -17.33
N SER A 125 -7.29 8.23 -16.66
CA SER A 125 -8.47 8.57 -15.87
C SER A 125 -8.09 9.42 -14.67
N ILE A 126 -7.04 9.08 -13.94
CA ILE A 126 -6.63 9.85 -12.76
C ILE A 126 -5.73 11.03 -13.12
N HIS A 127 -5.23 11.11 -14.36
CA HIS A 127 -4.29 12.13 -14.80
C HIS A 127 -4.75 13.56 -14.52
N GLY A 128 -3.92 14.29 -13.77
CA GLY A 128 -4.14 15.68 -13.37
C GLY A 128 -5.35 15.90 -12.45
N SER A 129 -5.99 14.85 -11.96
CA SER A 129 -7.27 14.93 -11.26
C SER A 129 -7.22 14.22 -9.91
N ARG A 130 -6.90 15.00 -8.86
CA ARG A 130 -6.86 14.52 -7.47
C ARG A 130 -8.16 13.87 -7.02
N GLU A 131 -9.31 14.43 -7.40
CA GLU A 131 -10.63 13.86 -7.05
C GLU A 131 -10.79 12.42 -7.58
N ARG A 132 -10.50 12.21 -8.86
CA ARG A 132 -10.56 10.86 -9.48
C ARG A 132 -9.49 9.91 -8.94
N ALA A 133 -8.30 10.41 -8.62
CA ALA A 133 -7.27 9.63 -7.94
C ALA A 133 -7.72 9.17 -6.53
N LEU A 134 -8.39 10.05 -5.77
CA LEU A 134 -8.99 9.68 -4.49
C LEU A 134 -10.10 8.65 -4.67
N LEU A 135 -11.01 8.85 -5.63
CA LEU A 135 -12.07 7.88 -5.91
C LEU A 135 -11.50 6.49 -6.23
N LEU A 136 -10.39 6.41 -6.96
CA LEU A 136 -9.72 5.13 -7.23
C LEU A 136 -9.22 4.46 -5.95
N GLY A 137 -8.71 5.21 -4.97
CA GLY A 137 -8.16 4.65 -3.74
C GLY A 137 -9.16 4.44 -2.60
N THR A 138 -10.22 5.25 -2.53
CA THR A 138 -11.04 5.38 -1.31
C THR A 138 -12.50 4.98 -1.52
N SER A 139 -12.98 4.92 -2.76
CA SER A 139 -14.31 4.39 -3.01
C SER A 139 -14.26 2.86 -2.97
N LYS A 140 -15.28 2.19 -2.39
CA LYS A 140 -15.36 0.72 -2.40
C LYS A 140 -15.06 0.09 -3.77
N PRO A 141 -15.59 0.64 -4.89
CA PRO A 141 -15.35 0.07 -6.22
C PRO A 141 -13.93 0.35 -6.73
N GLY A 142 -13.44 1.58 -6.54
CA GLY A 142 -12.08 1.94 -6.92
C GLY A 142 -11.05 1.10 -6.15
N ALA A 143 -11.24 0.99 -4.84
CA ALA A 143 -10.40 0.18 -3.98
C ALA A 143 -10.41 -1.29 -4.44
N ALA A 144 -11.56 -1.87 -4.77
CA ALA A 144 -11.61 -3.23 -5.32
C ALA A 144 -10.83 -3.39 -6.64
N ILE A 145 -10.83 -2.37 -7.50
CA ILE A 145 -10.03 -2.34 -8.74
C ILE A 145 -8.53 -2.30 -8.40
N LEU A 146 -8.14 -1.41 -7.48
CA LEU A 146 -6.75 -1.24 -7.07
C LEU A 146 -6.21 -2.49 -6.38
N ASP A 147 -6.98 -3.09 -5.47
CA ASP A 147 -6.64 -4.33 -4.78
C ASP A 147 -6.44 -5.49 -5.77
N ARG A 148 -7.37 -5.66 -6.71
CA ARG A 148 -7.25 -6.71 -7.72
C ARG A 148 -6.02 -6.52 -8.59
N LEU A 149 -5.75 -5.30 -9.01
CA LEU A 149 -4.57 -4.94 -9.79
C LEU A 149 -3.28 -5.28 -9.02
N MET A 150 -3.17 -4.83 -7.76
CA MET A 150 -1.99 -5.08 -6.94
C MET A 150 -1.78 -6.57 -6.67
N MET A 151 -2.85 -7.34 -6.44
CA MET A 151 -2.77 -8.80 -6.31
C MET A 151 -2.30 -9.50 -7.59
N LEU A 152 -2.76 -9.05 -8.76
CA LEU A 152 -2.28 -9.58 -10.04
C LEU A 152 -0.80 -9.27 -10.23
N ILE A 153 -0.36 -8.05 -9.90
CA ILE A 153 1.05 -7.66 -9.96
C ILE A 153 1.90 -8.49 -9.02
N SER A 154 1.45 -8.72 -7.77
CA SER A 154 2.23 -9.51 -6.81
C SER A 154 2.47 -10.93 -7.28
N VAL A 155 1.52 -11.53 -8.02
CA VAL A 155 1.62 -12.91 -8.51
C VAL A 155 2.41 -12.97 -9.83
N LEU A 156 2.19 -12.00 -10.72
CA LEU A 156 2.78 -12.03 -12.07
C LEU A 156 4.21 -11.51 -12.13
N PHE A 157 4.62 -10.70 -11.15
CA PHE A 157 5.90 -9.99 -11.15
C PHE A 157 6.61 -10.09 -9.80
N GLU A 158 6.55 -11.26 -9.17
CA GLU A 158 7.20 -11.52 -7.87
C GLU A 158 8.74 -11.31 -7.93
N ASP A 159 9.33 -11.57 -9.11
CA ASP A 159 10.77 -11.46 -9.37
C ASP A 159 11.25 -10.01 -9.64
N GLU A 160 10.36 -9.04 -9.82
CA GLU A 160 10.75 -7.65 -10.09
C GLU A 160 11.27 -6.96 -8.82
N SER A 161 12.52 -6.51 -8.90
CA SER A 161 13.24 -5.95 -7.77
C SER A 161 13.02 -4.43 -7.60
N PRO A 162 13.25 -3.87 -6.40
CA PRO A 162 13.30 -2.42 -6.20
C PRO A 162 14.37 -1.75 -7.07
N GLU A 163 15.44 -2.47 -7.45
CA GLU A 163 16.51 -1.97 -8.32
C GLU A 163 15.97 -1.66 -9.73
N SER A 164 15.14 -2.54 -10.30
CA SER A 164 14.44 -2.33 -11.57
C SER A 164 13.61 -1.04 -11.57
N MET A 165 12.98 -0.71 -10.43
CA MET A 165 12.21 0.53 -10.29
C MET A 165 13.07 1.78 -10.30
N SER A 166 14.30 1.70 -9.78
CA SER A 166 15.23 2.83 -9.68
C SER A 166 15.90 3.18 -11.01
N THR A 167 16.08 2.19 -11.89
CA THR A 167 16.66 2.36 -13.23
C THR A 167 15.60 2.66 -14.29
N GLY A 168 14.34 2.26 -14.04
CA GLY A 168 13.25 2.35 -15.01
C GLY A 168 13.33 1.29 -16.11
N GLU A 169 14.22 0.30 -15.95
CA GLU A 169 14.32 -0.86 -16.84
C GLU A 169 13.44 -1.97 -16.27
N TYR A 170 12.23 -2.10 -16.82
CA TYR A 170 11.26 -3.12 -16.43
C TYR A 170 11.31 -4.30 -17.41
N THR A 171 11.21 -5.52 -16.91
CA THR A 171 11.04 -6.71 -17.77
C THR A 171 9.62 -6.78 -18.37
N SER A 172 8.68 -6.04 -17.78
CA SER A 172 7.26 -6.01 -18.16
C SER A 172 6.71 -4.59 -18.21
N GLU A 173 6.09 -4.24 -19.34
CA GLU A 173 5.40 -2.95 -19.48
C GLU A 173 4.23 -2.80 -18.50
N VAL A 174 3.53 -3.89 -18.20
CA VAL A 174 2.43 -3.91 -17.20
C VAL A 174 2.95 -3.52 -15.83
N PHE A 175 4.14 -3.98 -15.44
CA PHE A 175 4.75 -3.58 -14.18
C PHE A 175 5.12 -2.08 -14.18
N GLY A 176 5.76 -1.60 -15.26
CA GLY A 176 6.10 -0.19 -15.40
C GLY A 176 4.89 0.74 -15.35
N LEU A 177 3.79 0.38 -16.04
CA LEU A 177 2.53 1.12 -16.00
C LEU A 177 1.88 1.08 -14.61
N SER A 178 1.96 -0.05 -13.91
CA SER A 178 1.45 -0.18 -12.56
C SER A 178 2.21 0.68 -11.55
N PHE A 179 3.53 0.72 -11.69
CA PHE A 179 4.39 1.61 -10.91
C PHE A 179 4.04 3.07 -11.20
N ALA A 180 3.90 3.45 -12.48
CA ALA A 180 3.48 4.79 -12.88
C ALA A 180 2.11 5.18 -12.28
N LEU A 181 1.17 4.24 -12.17
CA LEU A 181 -0.14 4.47 -11.56
C LEU A 181 0.01 4.89 -10.09
N VAL A 182 0.85 4.19 -9.33
CA VAL A 182 1.13 4.53 -7.93
C VAL A 182 1.91 5.85 -7.82
N GLN A 183 2.88 6.11 -8.70
CA GLN A 183 3.55 7.41 -8.76
C GLN A 183 2.55 8.57 -8.97
N GLN A 184 1.51 8.32 -9.78
CA GLN A 184 0.47 9.31 -10.02
C GLN A 184 -0.44 9.50 -8.79
N LEU A 185 -0.78 8.44 -8.06
CA LEU A 185 -1.46 8.55 -6.77
C LEU A 185 -0.65 9.36 -5.74
N ILE A 186 0.68 9.19 -5.72
CA ILE A 186 1.58 9.95 -4.85
C ILE A 186 1.61 11.43 -5.26
N SER A 187 1.84 11.72 -6.54
CA SER A 187 1.93 13.09 -7.04
C SER A 187 0.63 13.89 -6.85
N LEU A 188 -0.53 13.22 -6.88
CA LEU A 188 -1.84 13.82 -6.63
C LEU A 188 -2.23 13.83 -5.13
N GLY A 189 -1.39 13.31 -4.25
CA GLY A 189 -1.65 13.26 -2.80
C GLY A 189 -2.85 12.41 -2.42
N ALA A 190 -3.09 11.32 -3.17
CA ALA A 190 -4.16 10.34 -2.94
C ALA A 190 -3.64 9.03 -2.33
N PHE A 191 -2.33 8.74 -2.43
CA PHE A 191 -1.72 7.48 -1.99
C PHE A 191 -2.00 7.13 -0.52
N ALA A 192 -1.71 8.03 0.42
CA ALA A 192 -1.84 7.73 1.85
C ALA A 192 -3.27 7.34 2.24
N GLN A 193 -4.25 8.05 1.69
CA GLN A 193 -5.65 7.76 1.95
C GLN A 193 -6.08 6.45 1.30
N ALA A 194 -5.62 6.17 0.08
CA ALA A 194 -5.86 4.88 -0.57
C ALA A 194 -5.32 3.71 0.26
N TYR A 195 -4.09 3.85 0.78
CA TYR A 195 -3.47 2.84 1.62
C TYR A 195 -4.24 2.62 2.93
N GLU A 196 -4.62 3.70 3.62
CA GLU A 196 -5.32 3.63 4.90
C GLU A 196 -6.72 3.00 4.76
N GLU A 197 -7.48 3.38 3.74
CA GLU A 197 -8.79 2.77 3.47
C GLU A 197 -8.66 1.27 3.17
N HIS A 198 -7.60 0.86 2.46
CA HIS A 198 -7.31 -0.55 2.25
C HIS A 198 -6.91 -1.29 3.52
N ALA A 199 -6.09 -0.67 4.37
CA ALA A 199 -5.67 -1.26 5.65
C ALA A 199 -6.84 -1.41 6.64
N LEU A 200 -7.88 -0.58 6.53
CA LEU A 200 -9.08 -0.64 7.36
C LEU A 200 -10.12 -1.66 6.87
N MET A 201 -9.91 -2.34 5.74
CA MET A 201 -10.84 -3.35 5.24
C MET A 201 -10.89 -4.58 6.17
N PRO A 202 -12.08 -5.01 6.64
CA PRO A 202 -12.19 -6.13 7.57
C PRO A 202 -11.61 -7.43 6.99
N GLY A 203 -10.76 -8.12 7.75
CA GLY A 203 -10.26 -9.46 7.42
C GLY A 203 -8.82 -9.55 6.88
N TYR A 204 -8.07 -8.44 6.82
CA TYR A 204 -6.72 -8.43 6.27
C TYR A 204 -5.69 -7.87 7.25
N SER A 205 -4.93 -8.75 7.92
CA SER A 205 -3.62 -8.40 8.46
C SER A 205 -2.63 -8.33 7.29
N ILE A 206 -2.22 -7.13 6.87
CA ILE A 206 -1.28 -6.84 5.75
C ILE A 206 -1.61 -7.65 4.47
N SER A 207 -2.59 -7.21 3.67
CA SER A 207 -2.88 -7.85 2.38
C SER A 207 -1.71 -7.70 1.40
N ALA A 208 -1.59 -8.62 0.44
CA ALA A 208 -0.58 -8.57 -0.63
C ALA A 208 -0.58 -7.21 -1.36
N THR A 209 -1.76 -6.62 -1.53
CA THR A 209 -1.96 -5.27 -2.05
C THR A 209 -1.19 -4.21 -1.27
N LEU A 210 -1.29 -4.21 0.06
CA LEU A 210 -0.58 -3.25 0.91
C LEU A 210 0.94 -3.42 0.78
N VAL A 211 1.43 -4.64 0.66
CA VAL A 211 2.85 -4.91 0.45
C VAL A 211 3.31 -4.33 -0.89
N VAL A 212 2.58 -4.56 -1.98
CA VAL A 212 2.93 -4.01 -3.30
C VAL A 212 2.88 -2.48 -3.31
N LEU A 213 1.87 -1.86 -2.69
CA LEU A 213 1.78 -0.41 -2.57
C LEU A 213 3.00 0.18 -1.83
N LEU A 214 3.49 -0.50 -0.79
CA LEU A 214 4.70 -0.08 -0.09
C LEU A 214 5.97 -0.33 -0.90
N LYS A 215 6.08 -1.45 -1.63
CA LYS A 215 7.19 -1.70 -2.56
C LYS A 215 7.27 -0.59 -3.61
N PHE A 216 6.14 -0.20 -4.18
CA PHE A 216 6.09 0.89 -5.16
C PHE A 216 6.37 2.26 -4.53
N LEU A 217 5.97 2.47 -3.28
CA LEU A 217 6.38 3.67 -2.55
C LEU A 217 7.90 3.73 -2.36
N ASP A 218 8.53 2.64 -1.93
CA ASP A 218 9.98 2.52 -1.76
C ASP A 218 10.73 2.79 -3.08
N GLY A 219 10.30 2.13 -4.17
CA GLY A 219 10.86 2.37 -5.50
C GLY A 219 10.68 3.82 -5.96
N HIS A 220 9.51 4.44 -5.73
CA HIS A 220 9.27 5.83 -6.08
C HIS A 220 10.18 6.78 -5.31
N LEU A 221 10.37 6.57 -4.00
CA LEU A 221 11.22 7.41 -3.17
C LEU A 221 12.71 7.22 -3.46
N SER A 222 13.10 6.05 -3.97
CA SER A 222 14.47 5.74 -4.39
C SER A 222 14.86 6.44 -5.69
N LEU A 223 13.90 6.90 -6.50
CA LEU A 223 14.18 7.62 -7.74
C LEU A 223 14.80 9.01 -7.47
N PRO A 224 15.77 9.45 -8.31
CA PRO A 224 16.42 10.75 -8.14
C PRO A 224 15.43 11.90 -8.05
N GLY A 225 15.51 12.66 -6.95
CA GLY A 225 14.72 13.86 -6.73
C GLY A 225 13.29 13.64 -6.22
N GLN A 226 12.73 12.43 -6.32
CA GLN A 226 11.33 12.16 -5.94
C GLN A 226 11.09 12.32 -4.44
N ALA A 227 11.98 11.78 -3.60
CA ALA A 227 11.90 11.95 -2.15
C ALA A 227 11.94 13.43 -1.70
N THR A 228 12.53 14.31 -2.52
CA THR A 228 12.62 15.75 -2.21
C THR A 228 11.59 16.62 -2.95
N SER A 229 10.69 16.00 -3.72
CA SER A 229 9.62 16.67 -4.44
C SER A 229 8.55 17.25 -3.49
N PRO A 230 7.80 18.29 -3.87
CA PRO A 230 6.69 18.82 -3.06
C PRO A 230 5.61 17.77 -2.74
N SER A 231 5.36 16.83 -3.67
CA SER A 231 4.40 15.74 -3.51
C SER A 231 4.81 14.71 -2.47
N SER A 232 6.08 14.68 -2.05
CA SER A 232 6.53 13.75 -1.01
C SER A 232 6.17 14.25 0.39
N ILE A 233 6.17 15.57 0.65
CA ILE A 233 5.93 16.15 2.00
C ILE A 233 4.63 15.61 2.67
N PRO A 234 3.50 15.45 1.96
CA PRO A 234 2.30 14.80 2.50
C PRO A 234 2.46 13.35 2.99
N LEU A 235 3.52 12.65 2.58
CA LEU A 235 3.82 11.29 3.02
C LEU A 235 4.45 11.24 4.42
N VAL A 236 5.02 12.34 4.92
CA VAL A 236 5.68 12.38 6.24
C VAL A 236 4.74 11.94 7.37
N PRO A 237 3.53 12.51 7.53
CA PRO A 237 2.59 12.07 8.57
C PRO A 237 2.13 10.62 8.39
N PHE A 238 1.96 10.17 7.14
CA PHE A 238 1.57 8.80 6.83
C PHE A 238 2.66 7.82 7.28
N LEU A 239 3.90 8.01 6.84
CA LEU A 239 5.02 7.13 7.17
C LEU A 239 5.32 7.12 8.67
N LEU A 240 5.17 8.25 9.35
CA LEU A 240 5.31 8.30 10.81
C LEU A 240 4.21 7.53 11.53
N ARG A 241 2.95 7.63 11.10
CA ARG A 241 1.86 6.80 11.64
C ARG A 241 2.12 5.32 11.40
N GLN A 242 2.54 4.94 10.19
CA GLN A 242 2.89 3.54 9.90
C GLN A 242 4.06 3.07 10.77
N LEU A 243 5.12 3.85 10.89
CA LEU A 243 6.25 3.56 11.77
C LEU A 243 5.82 3.39 13.22
N ALA A 244 4.97 4.29 13.74
CA ALA A 244 4.45 4.20 15.09
C ALA A 244 3.65 2.91 15.29
N HIS A 245 2.71 2.59 14.40
CA HIS A 245 1.91 1.35 14.46
C HIS A 245 2.79 0.08 14.43
N LEU A 246 3.79 0.06 13.55
CA LEU A 246 4.69 -1.08 13.42
C LEU A 246 5.63 -1.21 14.62
N SER A 247 6.08 -0.08 15.18
CA SER A 247 6.91 -0.06 16.39
C SER A 247 6.14 -0.56 17.61
N THR A 248 4.87 -0.17 17.78
CA THR A 248 4.02 -0.68 18.89
C THR A 248 3.75 -2.18 18.77
N SER A 249 3.56 -2.70 17.56
CA SER A 249 3.37 -4.14 17.33
C SER A 249 4.59 -4.98 17.70
N LEU A 250 5.80 -4.41 17.62
CA LEU A 250 7.06 -5.07 17.99
C LEU A 250 7.38 -4.90 19.48
N ILE A 251 6.96 -3.79 20.09
CA ILE A 251 7.13 -3.53 21.53
C ILE A 251 6.27 -4.47 22.37
N ASP A 252 5.05 -4.82 21.94
CA ASP A 252 4.21 -5.80 22.65
C ASP A 252 4.84 -7.22 22.64
N GLU A 253 5.47 -7.64 21.53
CA GLU A 253 6.26 -8.89 21.50
C GLU A 253 7.52 -8.80 22.37
N GLY A 254 8.21 -7.65 22.33
CA GLY A 254 9.42 -7.40 23.14
C GLY A 254 9.14 -7.39 24.64
N LEU A 255 8.02 -6.77 25.07
CA LEU A 255 7.57 -6.75 26.47
C LEU A 255 7.08 -8.13 26.93
N LEU A 256 6.40 -8.89 26.08
CA LEU A 256 6.05 -10.28 26.38
C LEU A 256 7.31 -11.13 26.59
N HIS A 257 8.31 -10.99 25.72
CA HIS A 257 9.58 -11.71 25.87
C HIS A 257 10.41 -11.23 27.08
N PHE A 258 10.35 -9.94 27.42
CA PHE A 258 11.01 -9.38 28.61
C PHE A 258 10.32 -9.81 29.92
N SER A 259 8.99 -9.98 29.90
CA SER A 259 8.24 -10.52 31.04
C SER A 259 8.55 -12.00 31.31
N GLN A 260 8.84 -12.77 30.25
CA GLN A 260 9.22 -14.19 30.34
C GLN A 260 10.67 -14.40 30.79
N THR A 261 11.58 -13.45 30.54
CA THR A 261 12.98 -13.54 31.00
C THR A 261 13.20 -13.02 32.43
N LEU A 262 12.25 -12.27 32.99
CA LEU A 262 12.33 -11.78 34.39
C LEU A 262 11.58 -12.63 35.42
N LEU A 263 10.78 -13.61 34.99
CA LEU A 263 10.12 -14.57 35.87
C LEU A 263 10.41 -16.00 35.38
N PRO A 264 11.28 -16.78 36.05
CA PRO A 264 11.28 -18.22 35.80
C PRO A 264 9.87 -18.76 36.11
N PRO A 265 9.36 -19.75 35.34
CA PRO A 265 8.13 -20.42 35.70
C PRO A 265 8.28 -20.97 37.13
N PRO A 266 7.21 -20.97 37.97
CA PRO A 266 7.30 -21.58 39.29
C PRO A 266 7.65 -23.05 39.11
N SER A 267 8.92 -23.40 39.36
CA SER A 267 9.38 -24.77 39.38
C SER A 267 8.48 -25.52 40.34
N ALA A 268 7.70 -26.47 39.82
CA ALA A 268 6.95 -27.41 40.62
C ALA A 268 7.92 -28.04 41.62
N ARG A 269 7.58 -27.91 42.91
CA ARG A 269 8.33 -28.47 44.04
C ARG A 269 8.63 -29.94 43.75
N PRO A 270 9.89 -30.41 43.82
CA PRO A 270 10.19 -31.82 43.61
C PRO A 270 9.43 -32.68 44.62
N ALA A 271 8.72 -33.69 44.12
CA ALA A 271 8.03 -34.67 44.97
C ALA A 271 9.06 -35.47 45.80
N PRO A 272 8.74 -35.83 47.05
CA PRO A 272 9.62 -36.63 47.90
C PRO A 272 9.82 -38.04 47.32
N PRO A 273 10.98 -38.68 47.57
CA PRO A 273 11.32 -39.97 46.95
C PRO A 273 10.40 -41.10 47.44
N PRO A 274 10.11 -42.10 46.58
CA PRO A 274 9.16 -43.16 46.88
C PRO A 274 9.76 -44.19 47.86
N SER A 275 8.94 -44.62 48.83
CA SER A 275 9.24 -45.79 49.66
C SER A 275 9.00 -47.09 48.88
N PRO A 276 9.81 -48.15 49.08
CA PRO A 276 9.76 -49.32 48.23
C PRO A 276 8.90 -50.42 48.88
N HIS A 277 7.60 -50.50 48.59
CA HIS A 277 6.87 -51.77 48.74
C HIS A 277 5.58 -51.81 47.88
N ALA A 278 5.46 -52.92 47.11
CA ALA A 278 4.25 -53.62 46.67
C ALA A 278 3.44 -53.14 45.42
N THR A 279 3.73 -53.81 44.28
CA THR A 279 2.86 -54.63 43.38
C THR A 279 1.44 -54.21 42.92
N PRO A 280 0.96 -54.73 41.75
CA PRO A 280 0.11 -54.01 40.79
C PRO A 280 -1.37 -54.43 40.78
N SER A 281 -2.26 -53.60 40.22
CA SER A 281 -3.58 -54.06 39.73
C SER A 281 -4.25 -53.13 38.68
N THR A 282 -4.40 -53.70 37.48
CA THR A 282 -5.50 -53.66 36.48
C THR A 282 -6.45 -52.45 36.27
N ALA A 283 -6.49 -52.03 35.00
CA ALA A 283 -7.64 -51.75 34.10
C ALA A 283 -8.69 -50.68 34.47
N ASP A 284 -8.84 -49.65 33.63
CA ASP A 284 -10.00 -49.51 32.72
C ASP A 284 -9.81 -48.40 31.65
N ALA A 285 -10.59 -48.49 30.56
CA ALA A 285 -10.51 -47.77 29.28
C ALA A 285 -11.08 -46.31 29.28
N PRO A 286 -10.97 -45.54 28.17
CA PRO A 286 -10.93 -44.07 28.17
C PRO A 286 -12.27 -43.36 27.95
N VAL A 287 -12.41 -42.14 28.49
CA VAL A 287 -13.40 -41.14 28.08
C VAL A 287 -12.67 -39.82 27.87
N ASP A 288 -12.54 -39.39 26.61
CA ASP A 288 -11.99 -38.07 26.26
C ASP A 288 -13.02 -36.96 26.57
N PRO A 289 -12.67 -35.90 27.32
CA PRO A 289 -13.43 -34.67 27.36
C PRO A 289 -13.02 -33.74 26.19
N PRO A 290 -13.88 -32.79 25.77
CA PRO A 290 -13.64 -31.95 24.60
C PRO A 290 -12.43 -31.04 24.85
N THR A 291 -11.48 -31.06 23.91
CA THR A 291 -10.28 -30.22 23.90
C THR A 291 -10.69 -28.75 23.74
N THR A 292 -10.72 -28.02 24.85
CA THR A 292 -10.54 -26.57 24.81
C THR A 292 -9.14 -26.28 24.26
N PRO A 293 -8.98 -25.45 23.22
CA PRO A 293 -7.66 -25.14 22.68
C PRO A 293 -6.79 -24.53 23.79
N SER A 294 -5.56 -25.03 23.91
CA SER A 294 -4.61 -24.57 24.91
C SER A 294 -4.19 -23.13 24.58
N ALA A 295 -3.82 -22.35 25.59
CA ALA A 295 -3.23 -21.02 25.38
C ALA A 295 -2.00 -21.06 24.46
N ALA A 296 -1.33 -22.21 24.37
CA ALA A 296 -0.24 -22.47 23.43
C ALA A 296 -0.71 -22.53 21.96
N ASP A 297 -1.91 -23.06 21.69
CA ASP A 297 -2.49 -23.13 20.35
C ASP A 297 -2.97 -21.74 19.88
N ILE A 298 -3.44 -20.91 20.82
CA ILE A 298 -3.82 -19.51 20.56
C ILE A 298 -2.57 -18.64 20.31
N ALA A 299 -1.47 -18.89 21.03
CA ALA A 299 -0.20 -18.19 20.83
C ALA A 299 0.49 -18.56 19.51
N ALA A 300 0.42 -19.84 19.10
CA ALA A 300 0.97 -20.29 17.82
C ALA A 300 0.24 -19.71 16.59
N ALA A 301 -1.03 -19.34 16.73
CA ALA A 301 -1.84 -18.74 15.66
C ALA A 301 -1.57 -17.24 15.42
N SER A 302 -0.79 -16.56 16.27
CA SER A 302 -0.54 -15.11 16.19
C SER A 302 0.91 -14.72 15.82
N ALA A 303 1.80 -15.69 15.59
CA ALA A 303 3.17 -15.39 15.20
C ALA A 303 3.22 -14.89 13.74
N LEU A 304 3.75 -13.68 13.52
CA LEU A 304 4.00 -13.13 12.18
C LEU A 304 4.92 -14.05 11.38
N SER A 305 4.63 -14.24 10.08
CA SER A 305 5.51 -15.04 9.21
C SER A 305 6.90 -14.40 9.09
N PRO A 306 7.98 -15.19 8.87
CA PRO A 306 9.31 -14.64 8.65
C PRO A 306 9.39 -13.60 7.52
N GLU A 307 8.59 -13.82 6.48
CA GLU A 307 8.45 -12.89 5.35
C GLU A 307 7.79 -11.56 5.77
N SER A 308 6.75 -11.63 6.61
CA SER A 308 6.11 -10.44 7.18
C SER A 308 7.08 -9.65 8.06
N ILE A 309 7.88 -10.34 8.87
CA ILE A 309 8.91 -9.72 9.71
C ILE A 309 9.95 -8.98 8.85
N ALA A 310 10.44 -9.62 7.78
CA ALA A 310 11.38 -9.00 6.85
C ALA A 310 10.77 -7.78 6.13
N ALA A 311 9.51 -7.89 5.69
CA ALA A 311 8.79 -6.79 5.04
C ALA A 311 8.59 -5.59 5.98
N ILE A 312 8.25 -5.85 7.25
CA ILE A 312 8.12 -4.80 8.28
C ILE A 312 9.47 -4.11 8.52
N ALA A 313 10.55 -4.89 8.69
CA ALA A 313 11.88 -4.33 8.91
C ALA A 313 12.37 -3.48 7.72
N GLN A 314 12.06 -3.91 6.49
CA GLN A 314 12.35 -3.13 5.28
C GLN A 314 11.54 -1.85 5.24
N LEU A 315 10.24 -1.91 5.52
CA LEU A 315 9.36 -0.74 5.55
C LEU A 315 9.82 0.30 6.58
N GLN A 316 10.20 -0.16 7.78
CA GLN A 316 10.76 0.72 8.80
C GLN A 316 12.02 1.43 8.28
N ARG A 317 12.91 0.67 7.63
CA ARG A 317 14.16 1.20 7.08
C ARG A 317 13.87 2.25 6.00
N THR A 318 13.03 1.94 5.03
CA THR A 318 12.60 2.85 3.96
C THR A 318 11.99 4.13 4.54
N ALA A 319 11.10 4.01 5.53
CA ALA A 319 10.45 5.16 6.12
C ALA A 319 11.45 6.07 6.84
N VAL A 320 12.38 5.51 7.63
CA VAL A 320 13.41 6.29 8.34
C VAL A 320 14.40 6.93 7.36
N GLN A 321 14.84 6.20 6.34
CA GLN A 321 15.69 6.74 5.27
C GLN A 321 15.01 7.90 4.55
N TYR A 322 13.74 7.74 4.19
CA TYR A 322 12.94 8.78 3.57
C TYR A 322 12.87 10.04 4.44
N LEU A 323 12.57 9.89 5.74
CA LEU A 323 12.52 11.01 6.68
C LEU A 323 13.86 11.75 6.75
N GLY A 324 14.97 11.02 6.69
CA GLY A 324 16.30 11.62 6.61
C GLY A 324 16.55 12.36 5.29
N ILE A 325 16.09 11.85 4.16
CA ILE A 325 16.27 12.47 2.84
C ILE A 325 15.38 13.70 2.68
N VAL A 326 14.09 13.63 3.03
CA VAL A 326 13.14 14.75 2.86
C VAL A 326 13.48 15.95 3.74
N THR A 327 14.15 15.71 4.87
CA THR A 327 14.66 16.77 5.77
C THR A 327 16.10 17.19 5.45
N PHE A 328 16.71 16.61 4.41
CA PHE A 328 18.07 16.94 4.02
C PHE A 328 18.11 18.13 3.06
N LEU A 329 18.78 19.21 3.49
CA LEU A 329 19.14 20.31 2.60
C LEU A 329 20.55 20.11 2.05
N THR A 330 20.67 19.87 0.74
CA THR A 330 21.98 19.81 0.08
C THR A 330 22.59 21.22 -0.01
N PRO A 331 23.90 21.38 0.24
CA PRO A 331 24.57 22.68 0.12
C PRO A 331 24.45 23.30 -1.28
N PHE A 332 24.37 22.45 -2.31
CA PHE A 332 24.31 22.85 -3.72
C PHE A 332 22.88 23.13 -4.23
N SER A 333 21.84 22.74 -3.49
CA SER A 333 20.42 22.99 -3.83
C SER A 333 19.74 23.91 -2.80
N ALA A 334 20.48 24.86 -2.23
CA ALA A 334 20.00 25.76 -1.17
C ALA A 334 19.08 26.90 -1.69
N SER A 335 18.24 26.61 -2.68
CA SER A 335 17.22 27.56 -3.14
C SER A 335 16.24 27.90 -2.00
N PRO A 336 15.64 29.11 -1.98
CA PRO A 336 14.63 29.46 -0.98
C PRO A 336 13.47 28.46 -0.92
N ALA A 337 13.05 27.94 -2.08
CA ALA A 337 12.02 26.92 -2.16
C ALA A 337 12.46 25.61 -1.49
N ALA A 338 13.69 25.15 -1.72
CA ALA A 338 14.21 23.94 -1.07
C ALA A 338 14.33 24.11 0.46
N LYS A 339 14.75 25.28 0.93
CA LYS A 339 14.80 25.59 2.37
C LYS A 339 13.43 25.51 3.01
N SER A 340 12.43 26.19 2.43
CA SER A 340 11.06 26.18 2.92
C SER A 340 10.47 24.76 2.93
N ARG A 341 10.75 23.93 1.91
CA ARG A 341 10.33 22.51 1.90
C ARG A 341 10.96 21.71 3.04
N VAL A 342 12.26 21.87 3.28
CA VAL A 342 12.96 21.16 4.36
C VAL A 342 12.42 21.59 5.72
N GLU A 343 12.24 22.90 5.95
CA GLU A 343 11.65 23.42 7.19
C GLU A 343 10.23 22.87 7.41
N GLU A 344 9.41 22.82 6.35
CA GLU A 344 8.08 22.22 6.39
C GLU A 344 8.13 20.73 6.73
N ALA A 345 9.04 19.97 6.11
CA ALA A 345 9.22 18.55 6.42
C ALA A 345 9.66 18.34 7.87
N GLN A 346 10.66 19.09 8.35
CA GLN A 346 11.13 19.08 9.73
C GLN A 346 10.02 19.40 10.73
N ARG A 347 9.18 20.41 10.42
CA ARG A 347 8.01 20.79 11.21
C ARG A 347 7.01 19.65 11.30
N ARG A 348 6.69 19.00 10.17
CA ARG A 348 5.78 17.85 10.15
C ARG A 348 6.32 16.67 10.94
N VAL A 349 7.63 16.41 10.90
CA VAL A 349 8.22 15.35 11.72
C VAL A 349 7.96 15.62 13.21
N ARG A 350 8.21 16.84 13.69
CA ARG A 350 7.94 17.23 15.08
C ARG A 350 6.45 17.13 15.44
N GLU A 351 5.57 17.72 14.63
CA GLU A 351 4.14 17.80 14.93
C GLU A 351 3.43 16.44 14.92
N ASN A 352 4.01 15.41 14.30
CA ASN A 352 3.46 14.06 14.24
C ASN A 352 4.20 13.08 15.18
N GLY A 353 4.89 13.58 16.21
CA GLY A 353 5.58 12.74 17.20
C GLY A 353 6.77 11.96 16.62
N GLY A 354 7.30 12.38 15.48
CA GLY A 354 8.36 11.67 14.79
C GLY A 354 9.73 11.80 15.45
N LEU A 355 9.95 12.83 16.28
CA LEU A 355 11.21 12.99 17.00
C LEU A 355 11.38 11.89 18.06
N GLU A 356 10.32 11.57 18.79
CA GLU A 356 10.26 10.51 19.79
C GLU A 356 10.47 9.13 19.14
N VAL A 357 9.78 8.87 18.03
CA VAL A 357 9.91 7.62 17.26
C VAL A 357 11.34 7.45 16.76
N LEU A 358 11.91 8.46 16.10
CA LEU A 358 13.26 8.40 15.55
C LEU A 358 14.33 8.28 16.66
N LEU A 359 14.17 8.96 17.79
CA LEU A 359 15.07 8.81 18.94
C LEU A 359 14.98 7.40 19.54
N GLY A 360 13.78 6.81 19.59
CA GLY A 360 13.60 5.41 19.99
C GLY A 360 14.33 4.42 19.08
N LEU A 361 14.31 4.66 17.76
CA LEU A 361 14.98 3.83 16.76
C LEU A 361 16.51 4.01 16.70
N CYS A 362 17.09 4.93 17.48
CA CYS A 362 18.55 5.05 17.64
C CYS A 362 19.14 3.99 18.59
N GLN A 363 18.31 3.17 19.23
CA GLN A 363 18.77 2.04 20.03
C GLN A 363 19.32 0.92 19.14
N ILE A 364 20.12 0.02 19.72
CA ILE A 364 20.62 -1.15 18.99
C ILE A 364 19.44 -2.10 18.80
N ASP A 365 19.15 -2.44 17.55
CA ASP A 365 18.17 -3.44 17.17
C ASP A 365 18.91 -4.61 16.49
N GLU A 366 18.95 -5.78 17.13
CA GLU A 366 19.59 -6.99 16.60
C GLU A 366 18.89 -7.50 15.33
N ARG A 367 17.59 -7.20 15.16
CA ARG A 367 16.80 -7.60 13.98
C ARG A 367 17.04 -6.67 12.80
N ASN A 368 17.52 -5.44 13.04
CA ASN A 368 17.80 -4.47 12.01
C ASN A 368 19.11 -3.71 12.28
N PRO A 369 20.27 -4.32 11.98
CA PRO A 369 21.58 -3.79 12.35
C PRO A 369 21.89 -2.39 11.81
N THR A 370 21.24 -1.97 10.71
CA THR A 370 21.46 -0.65 10.07
C THR A 370 20.44 0.41 10.48
N MET A 371 19.41 0.04 11.26
CA MET A 371 18.33 0.95 11.65
C MET A 371 18.86 2.16 12.41
N ARG A 372 19.80 1.92 13.33
CA ARG A 372 20.42 2.96 14.15
C ARG A 372 21.09 4.03 13.29
N GLU A 373 21.85 3.65 12.28
CA GLU A 373 22.56 4.56 11.39
C GLU A 373 21.58 5.42 10.58
N HIS A 374 20.51 4.81 10.08
CA HIS A 374 19.45 5.53 9.37
C HIS A 374 18.70 6.49 10.30
N ALA A 375 18.39 6.07 11.53
CA ALA A 375 17.72 6.91 12.53
C ALA A 375 18.60 8.10 12.93
N LEU A 376 19.90 7.88 13.16
CA LEU A 376 20.85 8.95 13.46
C LEU A 376 21.00 9.94 12.30
N PHE A 377 21.04 9.43 11.06
CA PHE A 377 21.03 10.28 9.86
C PHE A 377 19.77 11.14 9.80
N ALA A 378 18.59 10.55 10.05
CA ALA A 378 17.33 11.25 10.05
C ALA A 378 17.25 12.32 11.15
N ILE A 379 17.58 11.97 12.40
CA ILE A 379 17.61 12.90 13.54
C ILE A 379 18.54 14.08 13.25
N ARG A 380 19.74 13.82 12.74
CA ARG A 380 20.69 14.89 12.38
C ARG A 380 20.05 15.88 11.42
N ASN A 381 19.39 15.40 10.36
CA ASN A 381 18.81 16.27 9.35
C ASN A 381 17.55 16.98 9.84
N VAL A 382 16.72 16.30 10.66
CA VAL A 382 15.52 16.87 11.27
C VAL A 382 15.86 18.03 12.21
N LEU A 383 16.98 17.96 12.94
CA LEU A 383 17.43 19.00 13.88
C LEU A 383 18.27 20.09 13.24
N LYS A 384 18.90 19.83 12.09
CA LYS A 384 19.86 20.75 11.47
C LYS A 384 19.19 22.07 11.11
N ASN A 385 19.75 23.16 11.63
CA ASN A 385 19.26 24.54 11.43
C ASN A 385 17.79 24.75 11.84
N ASN A 386 17.25 23.95 12.75
CA ASN A 386 15.87 24.05 13.22
C ASN A 386 15.81 24.19 14.74
N GLN A 387 15.79 25.43 15.22
CA GLN A 387 15.82 25.72 16.66
C GLN A 387 14.62 25.11 17.39
N ALA A 388 13.42 25.19 16.83
CA ALA A 388 12.22 24.65 17.46
C ALA A 388 12.28 23.12 17.64
N ASN A 389 12.91 22.38 16.72
CA ASN A 389 13.16 20.95 16.90
C ASN A 389 14.25 20.69 17.96
N GLN A 390 15.31 21.50 18.00
CA GLN A 390 16.37 21.39 19.00
C GLN A 390 15.85 21.65 20.41
N ASP A 391 15.08 22.72 20.60
CA ASP A 391 14.44 23.07 21.88
C ASP A 391 13.49 21.96 22.34
N TYR A 392 12.76 21.35 21.41
CA TYR A 392 11.85 20.24 21.72
C TYR A 392 12.61 19.01 22.23
N VAL A 393 13.71 18.62 21.57
CA VAL A 393 14.56 17.50 22.02
C VAL A 393 15.27 17.83 23.33
N GLU A 394 15.74 19.06 23.51
CA GLU A 394 16.35 19.54 24.74
C GLU A 394 15.38 19.44 25.93
N ALA A 395 14.10 19.75 25.70
CA ALA A 395 13.06 19.58 26.72
C ALA A 395 12.76 18.11 27.07
N MET A 396 13.15 17.14 26.23
CA MET A 396 13.04 15.70 26.51
C MET A 396 14.17 15.15 27.37
N LYS A 397 15.16 15.98 27.78
CA LYS A 397 16.28 15.52 28.59
C LYS A 397 15.77 14.72 29.79
N PRO A 398 16.29 13.49 30.00
CA PRO A 398 15.86 12.67 31.12
C PRO A 398 16.09 13.46 32.41
N GLN A 399 15.08 13.54 33.26
CA GLN A 399 15.20 14.19 34.57
C GLN A 399 15.48 13.14 35.67
N TYR A 400 15.03 11.91 35.43
CA TYR A 400 15.06 10.82 36.41
C TYR A 400 15.45 9.49 35.74
N LYS A 401 16.05 8.59 36.51
CA LYS A 401 16.29 7.19 36.19
C LYS A 401 15.25 6.34 36.90
N VAL A 402 14.58 5.43 36.20
CA VAL A 402 13.67 4.46 36.83
C VAL A 402 14.51 3.33 37.46
N GLY A 403 14.30 3.08 38.76
CA GLY A 403 14.89 1.98 39.53
C GLY A 403 14.19 0.66 39.27
N ASN A 404 14.79 -0.45 39.74
CA ASN A 404 14.31 -1.82 39.48
C ASN A 404 12.92 -2.13 40.06
N ASN A 405 12.42 -1.29 40.94
CA ASN A 405 11.12 -1.34 41.62
C ASN A 405 10.16 -0.24 41.12
N GLY A 406 10.52 0.49 40.05
CA GLY A 406 9.73 1.60 39.51
C GLY A 406 9.96 2.96 40.21
N GLU A 407 10.89 3.05 41.18
CA GLU A 407 11.21 4.32 41.84
C GLU A 407 11.91 5.30 40.90
N LEU A 408 11.55 6.59 40.96
CA LEU A 408 12.26 7.64 40.24
C LEU A 408 13.49 8.07 41.05
N LEU A 409 14.66 7.70 40.56
CA LEU A 409 15.96 8.10 41.11
C LEU A 409 16.49 9.29 40.34
N ASP A 410 17.20 10.18 41.01
CA ASP A 410 17.94 11.23 40.31
C ASP A 410 18.94 10.62 39.33
N LEU A 411 19.20 11.32 38.23
CA LEU A 411 20.26 10.94 37.31
C LEU A 411 21.63 10.89 38.02
N PRO A 412 22.58 10.06 37.55
CA PRO A 412 23.94 10.07 38.06
C PRO A 412 24.56 11.47 37.97
N PRO A 413 25.47 11.87 38.88
CA PRO A 413 26.12 13.19 38.88
C PRO A 413 26.63 13.70 37.51
N PRO A 414 27.26 12.87 36.64
CA PRO A 414 27.72 13.33 35.32
C PRO A 414 26.60 13.67 34.33
N LYS A 415 25.34 13.34 34.63
CA LYS A 415 24.18 13.62 33.77
C LYS A 415 23.23 14.70 34.34
N ARG A 416 23.60 15.33 35.46
CA ARG A 416 22.77 16.37 36.11
C ARG A 416 23.03 17.79 35.57
N ASN A 417 24.15 18.03 34.86
CA ASN A 417 24.65 19.37 34.50
C ASN A 417 25.13 19.51 33.03
N GLU A 418 24.60 18.71 32.10
CA GLU A 418 24.67 19.01 30.65
C GLU A 418 23.31 19.48 30.15
#